data_AF-A0A453FTM3-F1
#
_entry.id   AF-A0A453FTM3-F1
#
_cell.length_a   1.000
_cell.length_b   1.000
_cell.length_c   1.000
_cell.angle_alpha   90.00
_cell.angle_beta   90.00
_cell.angle_gamma   90.00
#
_symmetry.space_group_name_H-M   'P 1'
#
loop_
_entity.id
_entity.type
_entity.pdbx_description
1 polymer ?
#
loop_
_entity_poly.entity_id
_entity_poly.type
_entity_poly.pdbx_seq_one_letter_code
_entity_poly.pdbx_strand_id
1 'polypeptide(L)'
;HQSQLEILTGKGGYAKHRTHLRPLAGRSPRAVSPSPSTSLEAASTPSSSPDLPRRLLLLPHSHPPPGEATEGAQSSPGESRGNAPREQSKMFKFLKDVVAGSGSGLKDFPYTIGEPHASAWGSWTHHRGASKDDGSPVSIFSLSGSNPQDRHMVAGRNGVKRLRTVRHPNILSFLHSTEAEVPDGPAIKHTIYIVTEPVTPLSEKIKELNLGGTQRDEYFAWGLHQISKAVSFLNNDCKLVHGNVCLASVVVTQTLDWKLHAFDVLSEFDANNEIASSPMLQFEWLVGAQYKPLELTKSDWASIRKSPPWAIDSWGLGCLIHELFSGGKLSRTEDLRNIASIPKSLLPDYQKLLSSTPSRRMNPSKLIDNSEFFQNKLVETIQFMEVLNLKDSVEKDSFFRKLPNIAEQLPREIVLKKLLPVLASALEFGSAAAPALTVLLKMGSWLPADQFSTKVLPTIVKLFASNDRAIRVSLLQHIDQFGESLASQTVDEQVCALFLYGRMFVSECSHLTG
;
A
#
# COMPACT_ATOMS: atom_id res chain seq x y z
N HIS A 1 13.28 25.14 51.61
CA HIS A 1 12.67 26.47 51.40
C HIS A 1 11.34 26.28 50.69
N GLN A 2 10.26 26.66 51.38
CA GLN A 2 8.88 26.92 50.94
C GLN A 2 8.16 25.98 49.94
N SER A 3 7.28 25.21 50.58
CA SER A 3 5.99 24.64 50.20
C SER A 3 5.04 25.55 49.41
N GLN A 4 4.18 24.96 48.57
CA GLN A 4 2.78 25.39 48.42
C GLN A 4 1.83 24.23 48.04
N LEU A 5 0.72 24.19 48.77
CA LEU A 5 -0.43 23.27 48.69
C LEU A 5 -1.49 23.78 47.69
N GLU A 6 -2.02 22.84 46.91
CA GLU A 6 -3.42 22.40 46.80
C GLU A 6 -4.62 23.24 47.34
N ILE A 7 -5.73 23.19 46.55
CA ILE A 7 -7.18 23.09 46.91
C ILE A 7 -8.16 24.28 46.62
N LEU A 8 -9.06 23.98 45.64
CA LEU A 8 -10.53 24.15 45.50
C LEU A 8 -11.31 25.49 45.68
N THR A 9 -12.47 25.46 44.97
CA THR A 9 -13.71 26.27 45.03
C THR A 9 -13.74 27.49 44.11
N GLY A 10 -14.81 27.85 43.37
CA GLY A 10 -16.20 27.40 43.29
C GLY A 10 -17.12 28.62 43.12
N LYS A 11 -18.13 28.55 42.23
CA LYS A 11 -19.23 29.53 41.97
C LYS A 11 -18.77 30.81 41.22
N GLY A 12 -19.48 31.40 40.27
CA GLY A 12 -20.89 31.39 39.89
C GLY A 12 -21.29 32.86 39.66
N GLY A 13 -21.82 33.24 38.49
CA GLY A 13 -22.20 34.64 38.24
C GLY A 13 -22.84 34.90 36.87
N TYR A 14 -24.17 34.99 36.87
CA TYR A 14 -25.03 35.49 35.79
C TYR A 14 -25.04 37.03 35.73
N ALA A 15 -25.05 37.63 34.53
CA ALA A 15 -25.72 38.90 34.19
C ALA A 15 -25.67 39.11 32.65
N LYS A 16 -26.72 38.79 31.87
CA LYS A 16 -27.79 39.69 31.39
C LYS A 16 -27.41 41.17 31.22
N HIS A 17 -27.36 41.63 29.97
CA HIS A 17 -27.92 42.94 29.58
C HIS A 17 -28.69 42.86 28.24
N ARG A 18 -29.99 43.19 28.36
CA ARG A 18 -30.95 43.75 27.39
C ARG A 18 -30.32 44.98 26.66
N THR A 19 -30.71 45.49 25.48
CA THR A 19 -32.00 45.70 24.77
C THR A 19 -31.62 46.40 23.42
N HIS A 20 -32.27 46.21 22.26
CA HIS A 20 -33.45 46.95 21.73
C HIS A 20 -33.72 46.43 20.29
N LEU A 21 -34.90 45.86 19.99
CA LEU A 21 -36.05 46.44 19.22
C LEU A 21 -35.72 46.76 17.74
N ARG A 22 -36.04 45.93 16.71
CA ARG A 22 -37.32 45.67 15.96
C ARG A 22 -37.75 46.83 15.00
N PRO A 23 -38.60 46.63 13.94
CA PRO A 23 -38.54 45.75 12.76
C PRO A 23 -39.13 46.42 11.46
N LEU A 24 -39.51 45.61 10.45
CA LEU A 24 -40.46 45.80 9.31
C LEU A 24 -39.84 46.07 7.92
N ALA A 25 -39.92 45.11 6.97
CA ALA A 25 -41.00 44.81 6.00
C ALA A 25 -40.71 45.47 4.63
N GLY A 26 -40.85 44.89 3.44
CA GLY A 26 -41.32 43.59 2.97
C GLY A 26 -41.27 43.50 1.42
N ARG A 27 -41.71 42.33 0.91
CA ARG A 27 -42.25 42.01 -0.45
C ARG A 27 -41.35 41.95 -1.72
N SER A 28 -41.28 40.71 -2.25
CA SER A 28 -41.12 40.22 -3.65
C SER A 28 -42.27 40.66 -4.62
N PRO A 29 -42.41 40.19 -5.91
CA PRO A 29 -41.62 39.30 -6.81
C PRO A 29 -41.56 39.72 -8.33
N ARG A 30 -41.08 38.79 -9.20
CA ARG A 30 -41.19 38.59 -10.69
C ARG A 30 -40.01 39.10 -11.54
N ALA A 31 -39.26 38.31 -12.32
CA ALA A 31 -39.52 37.32 -13.40
C ALA A 31 -39.88 37.95 -14.75
N VAL A 32 -38.96 37.93 -15.73
CA VAL A 32 -39.21 37.98 -17.20
C VAL A 32 -37.99 37.39 -17.97
N SER A 33 -38.25 36.40 -18.81
CA SER A 33 -37.45 35.92 -19.96
C SER A 33 -37.63 36.83 -21.18
N PRO A 34 -36.75 36.88 -22.20
CA PRO A 34 -37.02 36.07 -23.41
C PRO A 34 -35.79 35.67 -24.29
N SER A 35 -36.00 34.66 -25.12
CA SER A 35 -35.35 34.40 -26.44
C SER A 35 -36.33 34.85 -27.56
N PRO A 36 -36.07 34.84 -28.91
CA PRO A 36 -35.02 34.14 -29.68
C PRO A 36 -34.49 34.87 -30.98
N SER A 37 -33.71 34.13 -31.78
CA SER A 37 -33.62 34.09 -33.28
C SER A 37 -32.49 34.81 -34.07
N THR A 38 -31.77 33.98 -34.85
CA THR A 38 -31.19 34.14 -36.23
C THR A 38 -30.18 35.28 -36.51
N SER A 39 -28.99 35.04 -37.09
CA SER A 39 -28.80 34.67 -38.52
C SER A 39 -27.34 34.29 -38.86
N LEU A 40 -27.21 33.45 -39.89
CA LEU A 40 -26.11 33.20 -40.85
C LEU A 40 -24.84 34.08 -40.83
N GLU A 41 -23.67 33.43 -40.93
CA GLU A 41 -22.76 33.61 -42.09
C GLU A 41 -21.68 32.50 -42.16
N ALA A 42 -21.23 32.22 -43.39
CA ALA A 42 -20.42 31.08 -43.80
C ALA A 42 -18.94 31.47 -44.02
N ALA A 43 -18.01 30.52 -43.82
CA ALA A 43 -16.70 30.51 -44.50
C ALA A 43 -15.99 29.13 -44.41
N SER A 44 -16.10 28.36 -45.49
CA SER A 44 -15.05 27.61 -46.21
C SER A 44 -13.76 27.09 -45.50
N THR A 45 -13.66 25.75 -45.40
CA THR A 45 -12.56 24.80 -45.83
C THR A 45 -11.08 24.95 -45.39
N PRO A 46 -10.20 23.91 -45.49
CA PRO A 46 -10.39 22.45 -45.48
C PRO A 46 -9.37 21.63 -44.61
N SER A 47 -9.68 20.34 -44.44
CA SER A 47 -8.81 19.15 -44.44
C SER A 47 -7.50 19.10 -43.61
N SER A 48 -7.40 18.13 -42.70
CA SER A 48 -6.61 16.90 -42.93
C SER A 48 -6.60 16.01 -41.67
N SER A 49 -7.24 14.85 -41.78
CA SER A 49 -7.04 13.68 -40.92
C SER A 49 -6.51 12.56 -41.81
N PRO A 50 -5.56 11.74 -41.33
CA PRO A 50 -5.43 10.38 -41.83
C PRO A 50 -5.72 9.39 -40.70
N ASP A 51 -6.84 8.70 -40.83
CA ASP A 51 -7.09 7.41 -40.20
C ASP A 51 -6.22 6.34 -40.89
N LEU A 52 -5.53 5.53 -40.09
CA LEU A 52 -4.86 4.30 -40.53
C LEU A 52 -5.41 3.12 -39.71
N PRO A 53 -5.88 2.04 -40.36
CA PRO A 53 -6.38 0.86 -39.64
C PRO A 53 -5.23 -0.10 -39.31
N ARG A 54 -5.08 -0.44 -38.02
CA ARG A 54 -4.23 -1.58 -37.61
C ARG A 54 -5.00 -2.89 -37.77
N ARG A 55 -4.69 -3.59 -38.85
CA ARG A 55 -5.05 -5.00 -39.10
C ARG A 55 -4.20 -5.90 -38.20
N LEU A 56 -4.84 -6.67 -37.33
CA LEU A 56 -4.24 -7.83 -36.64
C LEU A 56 -3.88 -8.90 -37.68
N LEU A 57 -2.61 -9.27 -37.76
CA LEU A 57 -2.15 -10.49 -38.42
C LEU A 57 -2.00 -11.59 -37.36
N LEU A 58 -2.98 -12.50 -37.35
CA LEU A 58 -2.85 -13.85 -36.84
C LEU A 58 -2.11 -14.69 -37.89
N LEU A 59 -1.06 -15.39 -37.49
CA LEU A 59 -0.48 -16.50 -38.26
C LEU A 59 -0.39 -17.74 -37.36
N PRO A 60 -0.46 -18.94 -37.95
CA PRO A 60 -1.05 -20.12 -37.33
C PRO A 60 -0.01 -21.16 -36.88
N HIS A 61 -0.48 -22.06 -36.02
CA HIS A 61 0.18 -23.30 -35.62
C HIS A 61 0.48 -24.22 -36.81
N SER A 62 1.68 -24.81 -36.83
CA SER A 62 2.01 -25.99 -37.61
C SER A 62 2.91 -26.94 -36.80
N HIS A 63 2.44 -28.17 -36.62
CA HIS A 63 3.19 -29.33 -36.14
C HIS A 63 4.08 -29.92 -37.25
N PRO A 64 5.14 -30.65 -36.88
CA PRO A 64 5.55 -31.86 -37.61
C PRO A 64 5.72 -33.11 -36.69
N PRO A 65 5.85 -34.32 -37.28
CA PRO A 65 5.51 -35.62 -36.68
C PRO A 65 6.75 -36.41 -36.14
N PRO A 66 6.61 -37.67 -35.64
CA PRO A 66 7.62 -38.32 -34.79
C PRO A 66 8.63 -39.18 -35.56
N GLY A 67 9.81 -39.42 -34.96
CA GLY A 67 10.86 -40.29 -35.49
C GLY A 67 11.78 -40.81 -34.38
N GLU A 68 12.16 -42.08 -34.52
CA GLU A 68 12.74 -43.03 -33.55
C GLU A 68 14.19 -42.78 -33.12
N ALA A 69 14.56 -43.53 -32.06
CA ALA A 69 15.82 -43.58 -31.33
C ALA A 69 17.04 -44.06 -32.13
N THR A 70 18.24 -43.68 -31.68
CA THR A 70 19.45 -44.53 -31.64
C THR A 70 20.48 -43.99 -30.65
N GLU A 71 21.12 -44.91 -29.94
CA GLU A 71 22.20 -44.72 -28.97
C GLU A 71 23.53 -44.29 -29.63
N GLY A 72 24.38 -43.59 -28.87
CA GLY A 72 25.78 -43.35 -29.24
C GLY A 72 26.52 -42.53 -28.18
N ALA A 73 27.27 -43.21 -27.32
CA ALA A 73 28.17 -42.61 -26.35
C ALA A 73 29.51 -42.18 -27.00
N GLN A 74 30.07 -41.02 -26.60
CA GLN A 74 31.42 -40.88 -26.00
C GLN A 74 31.97 -39.42 -25.99
N SER A 75 32.68 -39.13 -24.89
CA SER A 75 33.76 -38.14 -24.67
C SER A 75 33.50 -36.62 -24.66
N SER A 76 33.63 -36.06 -23.45
CA SER A 76 33.97 -34.68 -23.04
C SER A 76 35.36 -34.22 -23.56
N PRO A 77 35.86 -32.97 -23.41
CA PRO A 77 35.55 -32.01 -22.32
C PRO A 77 35.54 -30.49 -22.61
N GLY A 78 35.01 -29.75 -21.63
CA GLY A 78 35.44 -28.38 -21.29
C GLY A 78 34.44 -27.28 -21.63
N GLU A 79 33.72 -26.77 -20.62
CA GLU A 79 33.74 -25.33 -20.28
C GLU A 79 32.90 -25.00 -19.04
N SER A 80 33.48 -24.13 -18.23
CA SER A 80 33.06 -23.64 -16.93
C SER A 80 31.76 -22.84 -16.96
N ARG A 81 30.75 -23.27 -16.21
CA ARG A 81 29.59 -22.43 -15.85
C ARG A 81 29.83 -21.73 -14.52
N GLY A 82 29.90 -20.40 -14.59
CA GLY A 82 29.98 -19.49 -13.46
C GLY A 82 28.76 -19.60 -12.55
N ASN A 83 29.04 -19.49 -11.25
CA ASN A 83 28.09 -19.45 -10.16
C ASN A 83 27.27 -18.14 -10.21
N ALA A 84 25.96 -18.25 -10.41
CA ALA A 84 25.03 -17.15 -10.25
C ALA A 84 24.65 -16.95 -8.76
N PRO A 85 24.40 -15.71 -8.29
CA PRO A 85 24.26 -15.43 -6.87
C PRO A 85 22.89 -15.84 -6.29
N ARG A 86 22.93 -16.31 -5.04
CA ARG A 86 21.88 -16.95 -4.22
C ARG A 86 20.57 -16.16 -3.98
N GLU A 87 20.32 -15.02 -4.62
CA GLU A 87 19.06 -14.26 -4.44
C GLU A 87 18.02 -14.48 -5.54
N GLN A 88 18.41 -14.81 -6.78
CA GLN A 88 17.45 -15.27 -7.80
C GLN A 88 16.82 -16.63 -7.41
N SER A 89 17.48 -17.38 -6.52
CA SER A 89 16.98 -18.63 -5.97
C SER A 89 15.72 -18.46 -5.11
N LYS A 90 15.50 -17.29 -4.48
CA LYS A 90 14.27 -17.02 -3.69
C LYS A 90 13.05 -16.81 -4.59
N MET A 91 13.24 -16.17 -5.74
CA MET A 91 12.16 -15.93 -6.72
C MET A 91 11.82 -17.19 -7.52
N PHE A 92 12.80 -18.07 -7.79
CA PHE A 92 12.58 -19.35 -8.47
C PHE A 92 12.10 -20.50 -7.57
N LYS A 93 12.25 -20.40 -6.23
CA LYS A 93 11.60 -21.34 -5.29
C LYS A 93 10.07 -21.14 -5.23
N PHE A 94 9.59 -19.96 -5.62
CA PHE A 94 8.17 -19.60 -5.68
C PHE A 94 7.36 -20.42 -6.71
N LEU A 95 8.03 -21.06 -7.68
CA LEU A 95 7.38 -21.84 -8.74
C LEU A 95 7.33 -23.35 -8.48
N LYS A 96 7.91 -23.85 -7.38
CA LYS A 96 7.96 -25.31 -7.11
C LYS A 96 6.85 -25.85 -6.20
N ASP A 97 6.14 -25.00 -5.47
CA ASP A 97 5.11 -25.43 -4.49
C ASP A 97 3.66 -25.15 -4.92
N VAL A 98 3.41 -24.91 -6.21
CA VAL A 98 2.07 -24.57 -6.73
C VAL A 98 1.20 -25.81 -7.05
N VAL A 99 1.65 -27.02 -6.76
CA VAL A 99 0.85 -28.24 -6.97
C VAL A 99 0.86 -29.13 -5.73
N ALA A 100 -0.13 -28.93 -4.86
CA ALA A 100 -0.81 -30.00 -4.11
C ALA A 100 -1.94 -29.39 -3.27
N GLY A 101 -3.16 -29.47 -3.81
CA GLY A 101 -4.36 -29.46 -2.97
C GLY A 101 -4.53 -30.85 -2.38
N SER A 102 -4.04 -31.07 -1.17
CA SER A 102 -4.37 -32.24 -0.37
C SER A 102 -4.22 -31.83 1.10
N GLY A 103 -5.33 -31.86 1.84
CA GLY A 103 -5.42 -31.40 3.21
C GLY A 103 -4.37 -32.09 4.09
N SER A 104 -3.40 -31.31 4.53
CA SER A 104 -2.52 -31.67 5.62
C SER A 104 -3.10 -31.05 6.90
N GLY A 105 -3.31 -31.87 7.93
CA GLY A 105 -3.86 -31.39 9.21
C GLY A 105 -2.92 -30.38 9.87
N LEU A 106 -3.35 -29.76 10.97
CA LEU A 106 -2.57 -28.72 11.68
C LEU A 106 -1.12 -29.15 12.04
N LYS A 107 -0.87 -30.47 12.14
CA LYS A 107 0.46 -31.05 12.38
C LYS A 107 1.48 -30.72 11.30
N ASP A 108 1.04 -30.55 10.06
CA ASP A 108 1.88 -30.26 8.89
C ASP A 108 1.83 -28.77 8.49
N PHE A 109 1.23 -27.91 9.32
CA PHE A 109 1.16 -26.48 9.05
C PHE A 109 2.57 -25.87 9.14
N PRO A 110 3.13 -25.28 8.05
CA PRO A 110 4.54 -24.90 7.97
C PRO A 110 4.88 -23.58 8.68
N TYR A 111 3.96 -23.08 9.50
CA TYR A 111 4.11 -21.81 10.22
C TYR A 111 3.84 -21.97 11.70
N THR A 112 4.48 -21.11 12.49
CA THR A 112 4.19 -20.93 13.91
C THR A 112 3.21 -19.77 14.08
N ILE A 113 2.15 -19.98 14.86
CA ILE A 113 1.17 -18.94 15.20
C ILE A 113 1.64 -18.29 16.49
N GLY A 114 1.88 -16.98 16.44
CA GLY A 114 2.28 -16.17 17.58
C GLY A 114 1.12 -15.33 18.10
N GLU A 115 1.47 -14.20 18.72
CA GLU A 115 0.51 -13.33 19.41
C GLU A 115 -0.56 -12.73 18.47
N PRO A 116 -1.82 -12.64 18.93
CA PRO A 116 -2.89 -11.99 18.18
C PRO A 116 -2.72 -10.47 18.16
N HIS A 117 -3.12 -9.86 17.05
CA HIS A 117 -3.37 -8.42 16.97
C HIS A 117 -4.68 -8.07 17.68
N ALA A 118 -4.79 -6.82 18.15
CA ALA A 118 -5.97 -6.33 18.86
C ALA A 118 -7.21 -6.20 17.97
N SER A 119 -7.05 -6.22 16.65
CA SER A 119 -8.14 -6.09 15.69
C SER A 119 -7.89 -6.89 14.42
N ALA A 120 -8.97 -7.32 13.77
CA ALA A 120 -8.98 -8.02 12.50
C ALA A 120 -10.25 -7.64 11.72
N TRP A 121 -10.37 -8.10 10.48
CA TRP A 121 -11.56 -7.84 9.66
C TRP A 121 -12.66 -8.86 9.89
N GLY A 122 -13.91 -8.41 9.89
CA GLY A 122 -15.07 -9.29 9.96
C GLY A 122 -14.99 -10.31 11.11
N SER A 123 -15.15 -11.58 10.76
CA SER A 123 -15.08 -12.72 11.70
C SER A 123 -13.70 -13.36 11.79
N TRP A 124 -12.69 -12.79 11.12
CA TRP A 124 -11.33 -13.31 11.15
C TRP A 124 -10.60 -12.87 12.41
N THR A 125 -9.59 -13.64 12.76
CA THR A 125 -8.55 -13.27 13.72
C THR A 125 -7.24 -13.05 12.97
N HIS A 126 -6.38 -12.16 13.47
CA HIS A 126 -5.09 -11.84 12.86
C HIS A 126 -4.00 -12.06 13.89
N HIS A 127 -3.03 -12.91 13.55
CA HIS A 127 -1.90 -13.23 14.40
C HIS A 127 -0.59 -12.91 13.69
N ARG A 128 0.42 -12.59 14.49
CA ARG A 128 1.81 -12.65 14.07
C ARG A 128 2.19 -14.12 13.87
N GLY A 129 3.16 -14.39 13.00
CA GLY A 129 3.69 -15.73 12.84
C GLY A 129 5.10 -15.74 12.26
N ALA A 130 5.68 -16.94 12.20
CA ALA A 130 6.96 -17.15 11.54
C ALA A 130 6.98 -18.47 10.77
N SER A 131 7.64 -18.47 9.61
CA SER A 131 7.96 -19.66 8.83
C SER A 131 8.81 -20.63 9.67
N LYS A 132 8.44 -21.91 9.70
CA LYS A 132 9.23 -22.95 10.38
C LYS A 132 10.55 -23.27 9.64
N ASP A 133 10.62 -22.95 8.36
CA ASP A 133 11.79 -23.26 7.51
C ASP A 133 12.97 -22.32 7.76
N ASP A 134 12.69 -21.01 7.89
CA ASP A 134 13.72 -19.97 7.93
C ASP A 134 13.48 -18.91 9.00
N GLY A 135 12.41 -19.03 9.80
CA GLY A 135 12.06 -18.06 10.83
C GLY A 135 11.55 -16.72 10.28
N SER A 136 11.32 -16.60 8.97
CA SER A 136 10.86 -15.35 8.37
C SER A 136 9.49 -14.94 8.92
N PRO A 137 9.29 -13.64 9.25
CA PRO A 137 8.05 -13.18 9.82
C PRO A 137 6.92 -13.20 8.78
N VAL A 138 5.73 -13.63 9.21
CA VAL A 138 4.51 -13.67 8.41
C VAL A 138 3.32 -13.15 9.20
N SER A 139 2.20 -12.91 8.53
CA SER A 139 0.90 -12.72 9.18
C SER A 139 -0.01 -13.91 8.89
N ILE A 140 -0.74 -14.34 9.92
CA ILE A 140 -1.63 -15.51 9.85
C ILE A 140 -3.04 -15.05 10.23
N PHE A 141 -3.97 -15.22 9.30
CA PHE A 141 -5.38 -14.97 9.53
C PHE A 141 -6.11 -16.28 9.69
N SER A 142 -7.02 -16.37 10.67
CA SER A 142 -7.81 -17.57 10.87
C SER A 142 -9.29 -17.28 11.05
N LEU A 143 -10.13 -18.09 10.41
CA LEU A 143 -11.59 -18.06 10.49
C LEU A 143 -12.07 -19.46 10.88
N SER A 144 -12.82 -19.57 11.97
CA SER A 144 -13.29 -20.84 12.50
C SER A 144 -14.80 -20.93 12.54
N GLY A 145 -15.36 -22.10 12.22
CA GLY A 145 -16.78 -22.39 12.30
C GLY A 145 -17.07 -23.85 12.63
N SER A 146 -18.20 -24.12 13.29
CA SER A 146 -18.59 -25.50 13.66
C SER A 146 -19.10 -26.32 12.47
N ASN A 147 -19.52 -25.67 11.39
CA ASN A 147 -19.98 -26.30 10.16
C ASN A 147 -19.14 -25.78 8.99
N PRO A 148 -18.50 -26.64 8.19
CA PRO A 148 -17.69 -26.19 7.07
C PRO A 148 -18.51 -25.51 5.98
N GLN A 149 -19.83 -25.77 5.91
CA GLN A 149 -20.75 -25.11 4.97
C GLN A 149 -21.48 -23.91 5.59
N ASP A 150 -21.06 -23.45 6.77
CA ASP A 150 -21.56 -22.20 7.33
C ASP A 150 -21.30 -21.04 6.35
N ARG A 151 -22.26 -20.11 6.26
CA ARG A 151 -22.18 -18.96 5.35
C ARG A 151 -20.90 -18.12 5.51
N HIS A 152 -20.37 -17.99 6.72
CA HIS A 152 -19.10 -17.30 6.99
C HIS A 152 -17.92 -18.08 6.43
N MET A 153 -17.92 -19.41 6.58
CA MET A 153 -16.87 -20.28 6.03
C MET A 153 -16.87 -20.24 4.51
N VAL A 154 -18.04 -20.27 3.87
CA VAL A 154 -18.17 -20.15 2.41
C VAL A 154 -17.66 -18.79 1.91
N ALA A 155 -18.02 -17.70 2.58
CA ALA A 155 -17.51 -16.37 2.24
C ALA A 155 -15.99 -16.27 2.47
N GLY A 156 -15.47 -16.86 3.54
CA GLY A 156 -14.04 -16.93 3.81
C GLY A 156 -13.27 -17.66 2.71
N ARG A 157 -13.80 -18.78 2.19
CA ARG A 157 -13.22 -19.48 1.04
C ARG A 157 -13.21 -18.64 -0.23
N ASN A 158 -14.26 -17.83 -0.46
CA ASN A 158 -14.23 -16.83 -1.54
C ASN A 158 -13.07 -15.84 -1.34
N GLY A 159 -12.90 -15.31 -0.12
CA GLY A 159 -11.77 -14.44 0.23
C GLY A 159 -10.41 -15.08 -0.04
N VAL A 160 -10.19 -16.32 0.40
CA VAL A 160 -8.95 -17.09 0.13
C VAL A 160 -8.72 -17.23 -1.37
N LYS A 161 -9.75 -17.65 -2.13
CA LYS A 161 -9.67 -17.83 -3.58
C LYS A 161 -9.26 -16.53 -4.26
N ARG A 162 -9.94 -15.42 -3.94
CA ARG A 162 -9.72 -14.11 -4.54
C ARG A 162 -8.34 -13.54 -4.20
N LEU A 163 -7.93 -13.59 -2.93
CA LEU A 163 -6.63 -13.07 -2.49
C LEU A 163 -5.46 -13.85 -3.13
N ARG A 164 -5.64 -15.16 -3.34
CA ARG A 164 -4.66 -15.99 -4.03
C ARG A 164 -4.49 -15.64 -5.51
N THR A 165 -5.55 -15.18 -6.19
CA THR A 165 -5.52 -14.91 -7.64
C THR A 165 -5.21 -13.46 -8.00
N VAL A 166 -5.58 -12.51 -7.15
CA VAL A 166 -5.40 -11.07 -7.43
C VAL A 166 -3.97 -10.65 -7.05
N ARG A 167 -3.28 -9.94 -7.95
CA ARG A 167 -1.89 -9.51 -7.78
C ARG A 167 -1.75 -8.03 -8.13
N HIS A 168 -1.40 -7.21 -7.13
CA HIS A 168 -1.15 -5.79 -7.28
C HIS A 168 -0.27 -5.29 -6.11
N PRO A 169 0.65 -4.32 -6.31
CA PRO A 169 1.55 -3.85 -5.25
C PRO A 169 0.85 -3.37 -3.97
N ASN A 170 -0.34 -2.78 -4.10
CA ASN A 170 -1.17 -2.29 -2.97
C ASN A 170 -2.29 -3.26 -2.54
N ILE A 171 -2.23 -4.52 -2.97
CA ILE A 171 -3.08 -5.61 -2.45
C ILE A 171 -2.19 -6.53 -1.61
N LEU A 172 -2.75 -7.05 -0.50
CA LEU A 172 -2.01 -7.89 0.43
C LEU A 172 -1.44 -9.14 -0.27
N SER A 173 -0.14 -9.39 -0.11
CA SER A 173 0.52 -10.52 -0.76
C SER A 173 0.19 -11.85 -0.08
N PHE A 174 -0.40 -12.77 -0.84
CA PHE A 174 -0.70 -14.13 -0.42
C PHE A 174 0.55 -15.03 -0.43
N LEU A 175 0.75 -15.81 0.64
CA LEU A 175 1.81 -16.83 0.72
C LEU A 175 1.23 -18.25 0.70
N HIS A 176 0.30 -18.55 1.60
CA HIS A 176 -0.21 -19.91 1.79
C HIS A 176 -1.65 -19.92 2.35
N SER A 177 -2.38 -21.02 2.15
CA SER A 177 -3.66 -21.26 2.81
C SER A 177 -3.87 -22.75 3.07
N THR A 178 -4.48 -23.08 4.20
CA THR A 178 -4.91 -24.44 4.51
C THR A 178 -6.24 -24.43 5.27
N GLU A 179 -6.97 -25.54 5.26
CA GLU A 179 -8.14 -25.77 6.11
C GLU A 179 -7.84 -26.96 7.01
N ALA A 180 -8.13 -26.83 8.31
CA ALA A 180 -7.90 -27.89 9.28
C ALA A 180 -9.10 -28.05 10.22
N GLU A 181 -9.30 -29.28 10.66
CA GLU A 181 -10.19 -29.60 11.78
C GLU A 181 -9.39 -29.47 13.08
N VAL A 182 -9.78 -28.51 13.91
CA VAL A 182 -9.15 -28.20 15.18
C VAL A 182 -10.09 -28.60 16.32
N PRO A 183 -9.67 -29.51 17.21
CA PRO A 183 -10.43 -29.81 18.42
C PRO A 183 -10.56 -28.56 19.31
N ASP A 184 -11.79 -28.23 19.70
CA ASP A 184 -12.11 -27.18 20.66
C ASP A 184 -12.99 -27.77 21.78
N GLY A 185 -12.32 -28.31 22.79
CA GLY A 185 -12.95 -29.12 23.84
C GLY A 185 -13.60 -30.38 23.24
N PRO A 186 -14.91 -30.64 23.50
CA PRO A 186 -15.61 -31.78 22.93
C PRO A 186 -16.05 -31.59 21.47
N ALA A 187 -15.93 -30.38 20.91
CA ALA A 187 -16.37 -30.04 19.57
C ALA A 187 -15.20 -29.98 18.58
N ILE A 188 -15.48 -30.22 17.30
CA ILE A 188 -14.52 -29.99 16.22
C ILE A 188 -14.89 -28.68 15.53
N LYS A 189 -13.92 -27.79 15.36
CA LYS A 189 -14.05 -26.57 14.56
C LYS A 189 -13.30 -26.75 13.25
N HIS A 190 -13.93 -26.34 12.16
CA HIS A 190 -13.26 -26.19 10.88
C HIS A 190 -12.65 -24.79 10.83
N THR A 191 -11.34 -24.71 10.65
CA THR A 191 -10.59 -23.45 10.61
C THR A 191 -9.90 -23.27 9.27
N ILE A 192 -10.16 -22.15 8.62
CA ILE A 192 -9.44 -21.68 7.44
C ILE A 192 -8.28 -20.82 7.91
N TYR A 193 -7.07 -21.09 7.40
CA TYR A 193 -5.88 -20.29 7.61
C TYR A 193 -5.44 -19.61 6.32
N ILE A 194 -5.08 -18.33 6.39
CA ILE A 194 -4.40 -17.57 5.33
C ILE A 194 -3.09 -17.06 5.90
N VAL A 195 -1.99 -17.26 5.16
CA VAL A 195 -0.67 -16.74 5.49
C VAL A 195 -0.26 -15.72 4.43
N THR A 196 0.24 -14.58 4.87
CA THR A 196 0.60 -13.43 4.02
C THR A 196 1.96 -12.86 4.40
N GLU A 197 2.43 -11.88 3.62
CA GLU A 197 3.51 -10.99 4.06
C GLU A 197 3.22 -10.40 5.46
N PRO A 198 4.26 -10.09 6.26
CA PRO A 198 4.06 -9.60 7.62
C PRO A 198 3.45 -8.20 7.63
N VAL A 199 2.27 -8.09 8.22
CA VAL A 199 1.47 -6.86 8.27
C VAL A 199 0.85 -6.62 9.64
N THR A 200 0.44 -5.37 9.88
CA THR A 200 -0.27 -4.94 11.10
C THR A 200 -1.58 -4.26 10.70
N PRO A 201 -2.68 -4.42 11.45
CA PRO A 201 -3.91 -3.67 11.17
C PRO A 201 -3.68 -2.16 11.15
N LEU A 202 -4.27 -1.46 10.18
CA LEU A 202 -4.05 -0.02 10.03
C LEU A 202 -4.42 0.76 11.30
N SER A 203 -5.52 0.38 11.97
CA SER A 203 -5.96 1.05 13.20
C SER A 203 -4.94 0.95 14.36
N GLU A 204 -4.19 -0.16 14.45
CA GLU A 204 -3.11 -0.34 15.42
C GLU A 204 -1.89 0.49 15.00
N LYS A 205 -1.53 0.46 13.72
CA LYS A 205 -0.38 1.21 13.20
C LYS A 205 -0.54 2.72 13.35
N ILE A 206 -1.74 3.27 13.15
CA ILE A 206 -2.02 4.70 13.35
C ILE A 206 -1.78 5.09 14.81
N LYS A 207 -2.22 4.27 15.77
CA LYS A 207 -1.99 4.50 17.20
C LYS A 207 -0.52 4.38 17.58
N GLU A 208 0.19 3.40 17.02
CA GLU A 208 1.63 3.22 17.24
C GLU A 208 2.42 4.44 16.76
N LEU A 209 2.14 4.93 15.56
CA LEU A 209 2.85 6.08 14.99
C LEU A 209 2.51 7.40 15.70
N ASN A 210 1.28 7.51 16.23
CA ASN A 210 0.80 8.66 17.00
C ASN A 210 1.11 10.03 16.35
N LEU A 211 0.98 10.10 15.02
CA LEU A 211 1.24 11.32 14.26
C LEU A 211 0.12 12.34 14.47
N GLY A 212 0.48 13.62 14.58
CA GLY A 212 -0.44 14.74 14.69
C GLY A 212 -0.24 15.78 13.59
N GLY A 213 -1.27 16.64 13.40
CA GLY A 213 -1.22 17.77 12.47
C GLY A 213 -0.87 17.36 11.03
N THR A 214 -0.05 18.18 10.36
CA THR A 214 0.34 17.99 8.96
C THR A 214 1.00 16.64 8.69
N GLN A 215 1.84 16.15 9.61
CA GLN A 215 2.55 14.87 9.45
C GLN A 215 1.60 13.68 9.35
N ARG A 216 0.52 13.70 10.13
CA ARG A 216 -0.55 12.70 10.06
C ARG A 216 -1.27 12.76 8.72
N ASP A 217 -1.62 13.97 8.30
CA ASP A 217 -2.39 14.19 7.08
C ASP A 217 -1.58 13.78 5.84
N GLU A 218 -0.28 14.06 5.80
CA GLU A 218 0.63 13.59 4.75
C GLU A 218 0.74 12.05 4.70
N TYR A 219 0.82 11.40 5.87
CA TYR A 219 0.82 9.93 5.93
C TYR A 219 -0.50 9.33 5.43
N PHE A 220 -1.62 9.93 5.82
CA PHE A 220 -2.94 9.51 5.34
C PHE A 220 -3.10 9.76 3.85
N ALA A 221 -2.56 10.86 3.30
CA ALA A 221 -2.53 11.11 1.87
C ALA A 221 -1.80 9.99 1.11
N TRP A 222 -0.62 9.59 1.60
CA TRP A 222 0.12 8.47 1.01
C TRP A 222 -0.66 7.15 1.06
N GLY A 223 -1.21 6.82 2.22
CA GLY A 223 -2.01 5.60 2.41
C GLY A 223 -3.26 5.56 1.54
N LEU A 224 -4.02 6.66 1.50
CA LEU A 224 -5.21 6.80 0.67
C LEU A 224 -4.87 6.73 -0.81
N HIS A 225 -3.76 7.32 -1.25
CA HIS A 225 -3.27 7.18 -2.62
C HIS A 225 -3.02 5.70 -2.98
N GLN A 226 -2.35 4.94 -2.10
CA GLN A 226 -2.09 3.50 -2.31
C GLN A 226 -3.39 2.66 -2.35
N ILE A 227 -4.32 2.90 -1.43
CA ILE A 227 -5.59 2.16 -1.42
C ILE A 227 -6.47 2.54 -2.60
N SER A 228 -6.48 3.82 -3.00
CA SER A 228 -7.18 4.25 -4.22
C SER A 228 -6.62 3.56 -5.45
N LYS A 229 -5.30 3.34 -5.54
CA LYS A 229 -4.67 2.58 -6.64
C LYS A 229 -5.15 1.13 -6.67
N ALA A 230 -5.19 0.46 -5.51
CA ALA A 230 -5.71 -0.91 -5.40
C ALA A 230 -7.19 -0.99 -5.82
N VAL A 231 -8.03 -0.06 -5.35
CA VAL A 231 -9.46 -0.03 -5.68
C VAL A 231 -9.67 0.28 -7.18
N SER A 232 -8.92 1.25 -7.72
CA SER A 232 -8.95 1.57 -9.16
C SER A 232 -8.60 0.34 -10.00
N PHE A 233 -7.55 -0.39 -9.64
CA PHE A 233 -7.16 -1.63 -10.31
C PHE A 233 -8.27 -2.69 -10.27
N LEU A 234 -8.90 -2.90 -9.10
CA LEU A 234 -10.01 -3.85 -8.98
C LEU A 234 -11.17 -3.47 -9.90
N ASN A 235 -11.63 -2.23 -9.85
CA ASN A 235 -12.83 -1.81 -10.57
C ASN A 235 -12.60 -1.65 -12.08
N ASN A 236 -11.51 -0.99 -12.45
CA ASN A 236 -11.26 -0.60 -13.83
C ASN A 236 -10.62 -1.74 -14.63
N ASP A 237 -9.67 -2.46 -14.04
CA ASP A 237 -8.84 -3.43 -14.76
C ASP A 237 -9.35 -4.86 -14.57
N CYS A 238 -9.75 -5.22 -13.34
CA CYS A 238 -10.23 -6.58 -13.05
C CYS A 238 -11.76 -6.76 -13.18
N LYS A 239 -12.52 -5.65 -13.28
CA LYS A 239 -13.99 -5.67 -13.19
C LYS A 239 -14.49 -6.36 -11.92
N LEU A 240 -13.83 -6.10 -10.80
CA LEU A 240 -14.19 -6.60 -9.47
C LEU A 240 -14.69 -5.45 -8.60
N VAL A 241 -15.62 -5.75 -7.69
CA VAL A 241 -16.12 -4.83 -6.66
C VAL A 241 -15.73 -5.38 -5.30
N HIS A 242 -14.94 -4.61 -4.55
CA HIS A 242 -14.46 -4.96 -3.21
C HIS A 242 -15.62 -5.05 -2.22
N GLY A 243 -16.55 -4.09 -2.27
CA GLY A 243 -17.82 -4.08 -1.54
C GLY A 243 -17.73 -3.58 -0.10
N ASN A 244 -16.54 -3.58 0.52
CA ASN A 244 -16.37 -3.17 1.92
C ASN A 244 -15.05 -2.44 2.20
N VAL A 245 -14.68 -1.45 1.36
CA VAL A 245 -13.50 -0.63 1.63
C VAL A 245 -13.76 0.20 2.89
N CYS A 246 -12.97 -0.01 3.94
CA CYS A 246 -13.07 0.65 5.25
C CYS A 246 -11.75 0.54 6.01
N LEU A 247 -11.66 1.12 7.21
CA LEU A 247 -10.45 1.05 8.04
C LEU A 247 -10.02 -0.40 8.35
N ALA A 248 -10.98 -1.31 8.53
CA ALA A 248 -10.70 -2.72 8.84
C ALA A 248 -10.19 -3.52 7.62
N SER A 249 -10.47 -3.06 6.40
CA SER A 249 -10.01 -3.71 5.16
C SER A 249 -8.61 -3.25 4.72
N VAL A 250 -7.87 -2.54 5.59
CA VAL A 250 -6.52 -2.06 5.32
C VAL A 250 -5.53 -2.55 6.38
N VAL A 251 -4.42 -3.11 5.91
CA VAL A 251 -3.27 -3.50 6.73
C VAL A 251 -2.02 -2.79 6.23
N VAL A 252 -1.00 -2.71 7.07
CA VAL A 252 0.23 -1.96 6.81
C VAL A 252 1.45 -2.86 6.96
N THR A 253 2.36 -2.82 5.99
CA THR A 253 3.63 -3.57 6.04
C THR A 253 4.61 -2.93 7.04
N GLN A 254 5.74 -3.61 7.28
CA GLN A 254 6.84 -3.05 8.08
C GLN A 254 7.45 -1.78 7.45
N THR A 255 7.40 -1.66 6.11
CA THR A 255 7.84 -0.49 5.35
C THR A 255 6.77 0.61 5.24
N LEU A 256 5.68 0.51 6.01
CA LEU A 256 4.56 1.45 6.01
C LEU A 256 3.76 1.52 4.70
N ASP A 257 3.76 0.44 3.92
CA ASP A 257 2.91 0.33 2.75
C ASP A 257 1.51 -0.18 3.13
N TRP A 258 0.49 0.56 2.71
CA TRP A 258 -0.90 0.20 2.89
C TRP A 258 -1.31 -0.82 1.84
N LYS A 259 -1.96 -1.87 2.31
CA LYS A 259 -2.42 -3.01 1.52
C LYS A 259 -3.90 -3.22 1.74
N LEU A 260 -4.65 -3.28 0.63
CA LEU A 260 -6.06 -3.67 0.65
C LEU A 260 -6.19 -5.18 0.81
N HIS A 261 -7.10 -5.62 1.68
CA HIS A 261 -7.43 -7.03 1.95
C HIS A 261 -8.93 -7.17 2.29
N ALA A 262 -9.37 -8.24 2.95
CA ALA A 262 -10.79 -8.53 3.28
C ALA A 262 -11.67 -8.86 2.06
N PHE A 263 -11.20 -9.80 1.23
CA PHE A 263 -11.82 -10.14 -0.06
C PHE A 263 -13.01 -11.10 0.03
N ASP A 264 -13.56 -11.34 1.22
CA ASP A 264 -14.68 -12.26 1.45
C ASP A 264 -15.91 -11.87 0.60
N VAL A 265 -16.14 -10.57 0.43
CA VAL A 265 -17.26 -10.00 -0.35
C VAL A 265 -16.87 -9.68 -1.80
N LEU A 266 -15.59 -9.75 -2.16
CA LEU A 266 -15.10 -9.38 -3.48
C LEU A 266 -15.81 -10.21 -4.56
N SER A 267 -16.52 -9.52 -5.45
CA SER A 267 -17.35 -10.14 -6.48
C SER A 267 -17.09 -9.52 -7.85
N GLU A 268 -17.47 -10.25 -8.90
CA GLU A 268 -17.40 -9.75 -10.28
C GLU A 268 -18.49 -8.72 -10.54
N PHE A 269 -18.12 -7.67 -11.27
CA PHE A 269 -19.07 -6.68 -11.76
C PHE A 269 -19.69 -7.18 -13.06
N ASP A 270 -20.98 -7.51 -13.01
CA ASP A 270 -21.74 -8.02 -14.16
C ASP A 270 -22.70 -6.95 -14.68
N ALA A 271 -22.20 -6.09 -15.57
CA ALA A 271 -23.00 -5.05 -16.23
C ALA A 271 -24.05 -5.62 -17.19
N ASN A 272 -23.81 -6.80 -17.75
CA ASN A 272 -24.59 -7.32 -18.89
C ASN A 272 -25.88 -8.03 -18.44
N ASN A 273 -26.04 -8.25 -17.15
CA ASN A 273 -27.15 -8.99 -16.57
C ASN A 273 -28.12 -8.07 -15.82
N GLU A 274 -28.47 -6.93 -16.42
CA GLU A 274 -29.32 -5.89 -15.81
C GLU A 274 -30.69 -6.40 -15.36
N ILE A 275 -31.18 -7.48 -15.97
CA ILE A 275 -32.50 -8.08 -15.73
C ILE A 275 -32.46 -9.13 -14.61
N ALA A 276 -31.27 -9.63 -14.22
CA ALA A 276 -31.17 -10.60 -13.15
C ALA A 276 -31.57 -10.02 -11.80
N SER A 277 -32.46 -10.70 -11.10
CA SER A 277 -32.76 -10.41 -9.69
C SER A 277 -31.72 -10.96 -8.73
N SER A 278 -30.75 -11.76 -9.21
CA SER A 278 -29.72 -12.37 -8.37
C SER A 278 -28.82 -11.31 -7.73
N PRO A 279 -28.32 -11.53 -6.50
CA PRO A 279 -27.35 -10.64 -5.88
C PRO A 279 -26.04 -10.59 -6.67
N MET A 280 -25.56 -9.38 -6.98
CA MET A 280 -24.22 -9.18 -7.57
C MET A 280 -23.13 -9.37 -6.50
N LEU A 281 -23.37 -8.88 -5.28
CA LEU A 281 -22.50 -9.10 -4.12
C LEU A 281 -23.10 -10.20 -3.25
N GLN A 282 -22.76 -11.47 -3.52
CA GLN A 282 -23.35 -12.63 -2.85
C GLN A 282 -23.22 -12.60 -1.31
N PHE A 283 -22.13 -12.00 -0.81
CA PHE A 283 -21.81 -11.94 0.62
C PHE A 283 -22.00 -10.54 1.22
N GLU A 284 -22.86 -9.70 0.64
CA GLU A 284 -23.10 -8.32 1.11
C GLU A 284 -23.61 -8.22 2.56
N TRP A 285 -24.19 -9.29 3.09
CA TRP A 285 -24.64 -9.39 4.47
C TRP A 285 -23.47 -9.32 5.48
N LEU A 286 -22.22 -9.53 5.05
CA LEU A 286 -21.01 -9.29 5.86
C LEU A 286 -20.66 -7.80 5.99
N VAL A 287 -21.19 -6.96 5.11
CA VAL A 287 -20.95 -5.52 5.13
C VAL A 287 -21.82 -4.90 6.22
N GLY A 288 -21.22 -4.15 7.14
CA GLY A 288 -21.95 -3.45 8.18
C GLY A 288 -22.91 -2.41 7.58
N ALA A 289 -24.11 -2.29 8.16
CA ALA A 289 -25.14 -1.38 7.66
C ALA A 289 -24.65 0.07 7.52
N GLN A 290 -23.77 0.51 8.42
CA GLN A 290 -23.18 1.85 8.38
C GLN A 290 -22.35 2.12 7.11
N TYR A 291 -21.78 1.07 6.50
CA TYR A 291 -20.91 1.17 5.33
C TYR A 291 -21.67 1.04 4.00
N LYS A 292 -22.94 0.64 4.03
CA LYS A 292 -23.72 0.40 2.80
C LYS A 292 -24.24 1.72 2.22
N PRO A 293 -24.02 2.00 0.93
CA PRO A 293 -24.77 3.03 0.25
C PRO A 293 -26.25 2.63 0.14
N LEU A 294 -27.12 3.60 -0.20
CA LEU A 294 -28.57 3.43 -0.18
C LEU A 294 -29.05 2.31 -1.12
N GLU A 295 -28.51 2.24 -2.33
CA GLU A 295 -28.85 1.23 -3.32
C GLU A 295 -28.45 -0.20 -2.88
N LEU A 296 -27.31 -0.35 -2.18
CA LEU A 296 -26.89 -1.63 -1.62
C LEU A 296 -27.77 -2.04 -0.44
N THR A 297 -28.14 -1.08 0.42
CA THR A 297 -29.06 -1.30 1.55
C THR A 297 -30.43 -1.80 1.08
N LYS A 298 -30.89 -1.32 -0.07
CA LYS A 298 -32.15 -1.75 -0.70
C LYS A 298 -32.02 -3.02 -1.55
N SER A 299 -30.80 -3.53 -1.70
CA SER A 299 -30.49 -4.63 -2.64
C SER A 299 -31.00 -4.33 -4.06
N ASP A 300 -30.89 -3.08 -4.51
CA ASP A 300 -31.30 -2.64 -5.85
C ASP A 300 -30.23 -3.03 -6.88
N TRP A 301 -30.12 -4.34 -7.13
CA TRP A 301 -29.10 -4.90 -8.02
C TRP A 301 -29.22 -4.40 -9.46
N ALA A 302 -30.44 -4.09 -9.91
CA ALA A 302 -30.66 -3.50 -11.23
C ALA A 302 -30.02 -2.11 -11.32
N SER A 303 -30.22 -1.24 -10.32
CA SER A 303 -29.56 0.07 -10.26
C SER A 303 -28.04 -0.05 -10.12
N ILE A 304 -27.56 -0.98 -9.29
CA ILE A 304 -26.12 -1.20 -9.09
C ILE A 304 -25.44 -1.63 -10.39
N ARG A 305 -26.01 -2.56 -11.17
CA ARG A 305 -25.45 -3.00 -12.46
C ARG A 305 -25.43 -1.90 -13.52
N LYS A 306 -26.42 -1.01 -13.50
CA LYS A 306 -26.49 0.18 -14.38
C LYS A 306 -25.54 1.30 -13.95
N SER A 307 -25.00 1.21 -12.74
CA SER A 307 -24.06 2.20 -12.21
C SER A 307 -22.64 1.87 -12.67
N PRO A 308 -21.71 2.84 -12.62
CA PRO A 308 -20.31 2.55 -12.91
C PRO A 308 -19.73 1.48 -11.96
N PRO A 309 -18.77 0.65 -12.42
CA PRO A 309 -18.22 -0.47 -11.64
C PRO A 309 -17.57 -0.04 -10.32
N TRP A 310 -17.09 1.20 -10.24
CA TRP A 310 -16.47 1.76 -9.04
C TRP A 310 -17.47 2.30 -8.02
N ALA A 311 -18.76 2.45 -8.34
CA ALA A 311 -19.68 3.25 -7.52
C ALA A 311 -19.79 2.78 -6.06
N ILE A 312 -19.80 1.47 -5.81
CA ILE A 312 -19.83 0.91 -4.45
C ILE A 312 -18.51 1.17 -3.73
N ASP A 313 -17.37 0.95 -4.38
CA ASP A 313 -16.07 1.08 -3.74
C ASP A 313 -15.65 2.55 -3.57
N SER A 314 -16.12 3.47 -4.43
CA SER A 314 -15.99 4.91 -4.21
C SER A 314 -16.69 5.35 -2.93
N TRP A 315 -17.87 4.78 -2.64
CA TRP A 315 -18.54 5.02 -1.36
C TRP A 315 -17.71 4.49 -0.17
N GLY A 316 -17.14 3.29 -0.32
CA GLY A 316 -16.25 2.71 0.68
C GLY A 316 -14.98 3.54 0.91
N LEU A 317 -14.37 4.12 -0.13
CA LEU A 317 -13.27 5.08 0.01
C LEU A 317 -13.69 6.30 0.83
N GLY A 318 -14.91 6.81 0.61
CA GLY A 318 -15.48 7.87 1.45
C GLY A 318 -15.61 7.43 2.92
N CYS A 319 -16.06 6.20 3.17
CA CYS A 319 -16.10 5.65 4.54
C CYS A 319 -14.71 5.58 5.17
N LEU A 320 -13.72 5.05 4.46
CA LEU A 320 -12.33 4.97 4.92
C LEU A 320 -11.78 6.36 5.26
N ILE A 321 -11.98 7.35 4.39
CA ILE A 321 -11.56 8.74 4.63
C ILE A 321 -12.19 9.25 5.92
N HIS A 322 -13.51 9.09 6.09
CA HIS A 322 -14.19 9.56 7.31
C HIS A 322 -13.65 8.89 8.58
N GLU A 323 -13.42 7.57 8.55
CA GLU A 323 -12.89 6.83 9.71
C GLU A 323 -11.48 7.28 10.10
N LEU A 324 -10.62 7.56 9.11
CA LEU A 324 -9.26 8.06 9.34
C LEU A 324 -9.25 9.40 10.06
N PHE A 325 -10.03 10.36 9.57
CA PHE A 325 -10.03 11.73 10.11
C PHE A 325 -10.87 11.90 11.38
N SER A 326 -11.89 11.07 11.56
CA SER A 326 -12.69 11.05 12.79
C SER A 326 -12.08 10.19 13.91
N GLY A 327 -11.04 9.40 13.60
CA GLY A 327 -10.28 8.63 14.58
C GLY A 327 -10.98 7.39 15.11
N GLY A 328 -11.98 6.87 14.39
CA GLY A 328 -12.82 5.78 14.87
C GLY A 328 -13.67 5.14 13.79
N LYS A 329 -14.22 3.97 14.10
CA LYS A 329 -15.12 3.25 13.21
C LYS A 329 -16.43 4.03 13.02
N LEU A 330 -17.00 3.90 11.84
CA LEU A 330 -18.31 4.48 11.55
C LEU A 330 -19.39 3.80 12.42
N SER A 331 -20.23 4.60 13.08
CA SER A 331 -21.33 4.07 13.91
C SER A 331 -22.62 3.96 13.10
N ARG A 332 -22.90 4.96 12.27
CA ARG A 332 -24.05 4.99 11.36
C ARG A 332 -23.70 5.73 10.06
N THR A 333 -24.46 5.46 9.01
CA THR A 333 -24.22 6.03 7.67
C THR A 333 -24.33 7.56 7.67
N GLU A 334 -25.18 8.15 8.51
CA GLU A 334 -25.39 9.59 8.58
C GLU A 334 -24.17 10.36 9.08
N ASP A 335 -23.27 9.69 9.82
CA ASP A 335 -22.05 10.32 10.33
C ASP A 335 -21.15 10.79 9.20
N LEU A 336 -21.24 10.20 8.00
CA LEU A 336 -20.53 10.66 6.79
C LEU A 336 -20.86 12.11 6.40
N ARG A 337 -21.95 12.69 6.91
CA ARG A 337 -22.27 14.12 6.72
C ARG A 337 -21.46 15.04 7.64
N ASN A 338 -20.82 14.50 8.67
CA ASN A 338 -19.93 15.25 9.54
C ASN A 338 -18.57 15.45 8.83
N ILE A 339 -18.37 16.65 8.33
CA ILE A 339 -17.18 17.03 7.55
C ILE A 339 -16.17 17.85 8.35
N ALA A 340 -16.39 18.06 9.65
CA ALA A 340 -15.58 18.97 10.46
C ALA A 340 -14.11 18.52 10.58
N SER A 341 -13.87 17.21 10.57
CA SER A 341 -12.54 16.60 10.66
C SER A 341 -11.85 16.44 9.29
N ILE A 342 -12.57 16.63 8.18
CA ILE A 342 -12.05 16.40 6.83
C ILE A 342 -11.23 17.61 6.37
N PRO A 343 -9.98 17.43 5.90
CA PRO A 343 -9.16 18.52 5.37
C PRO A 343 -9.84 19.24 4.20
N LYS A 344 -9.70 20.57 4.15
CA LYS A 344 -10.34 21.40 3.12
C LYS A 344 -9.93 21.01 1.69
N SER A 345 -8.69 20.61 1.48
CA SER A 345 -8.16 20.15 0.18
C SER A 345 -8.72 18.78 -0.25
N LEU A 346 -9.18 17.95 0.69
CA LEU A 346 -9.78 16.64 0.41
C LEU A 346 -11.31 16.68 0.33
N LEU A 347 -11.94 17.68 0.96
CA LEU A 347 -13.39 17.79 1.10
C LEU A 347 -14.18 17.71 -0.23
N PRO A 348 -13.77 18.38 -1.33
CA PRO A 348 -14.49 18.28 -2.60
C PRO A 348 -14.49 16.87 -3.18
N ASP A 349 -13.38 16.15 -3.03
CA ASP A 349 -13.25 14.77 -3.52
C ASP A 349 -14.02 13.80 -2.65
N TYR A 350 -13.95 13.96 -1.33
CA TYR A 350 -14.77 13.25 -0.35
C TYR A 350 -16.27 13.32 -0.68
N GLN A 351 -16.78 14.52 -0.97
CA GLN A 351 -18.19 14.71 -1.34
C GLN A 351 -18.56 14.05 -2.68
N LYS A 352 -17.66 14.07 -3.67
CA LYS A 352 -17.88 13.39 -4.95
C LYS A 352 -17.85 11.87 -4.83
N LEU A 353 -17.01 11.30 -3.96
CA LEU A 353 -16.99 9.87 -3.65
C LEU A 353 -18.32 9.42 -3.02
N LEU A 354 -18.89 10.25 -2.16
CA LEU A 354 -20.14 9.99 -1.44
C LEU A 354 -21.40 10.54 -2.14
N SER A 355 -21.35 10.77 -3.45
CA SER A 355 -22.52 11.23 -4.19
C SER A 355 -23.71 10.28 -3.98
N SER A 356 -24.88 10.83 -3.66
CA SER A 356 -26.12 10.07 -3.51
C SER A 356 -26.60 9.45 -4.82
N THR A 357 -26.12 9.96 -5.96
CA THR A 357 -26.36 9.38 -7.28
C THR A 357 -25.15 8.52 -7.66
N PRO A 358 -25.28 7.18 -7.72
CA PRO A 358 -24.16 6.28 -8.00
C PRO A 358 -23.38 6.61 -9.28
N SER A 359 -24.07 7.01 -10.35
CA SER A 359 -23.47 7.39 -11.63
C SER A 359 -22.60 8.65 -11.59
N ARG A 360 -22.75 9.48 -10.55
CA ARG A 360 -21.96 10.69 -10.34
C ARG A 360 -20.79 10.48 -9.37
N ARG A 361 -20.62 9.28 -8.80
CA ARG A 361 -19.52 9.01 -7.87
C ARG A 361 -18.17 9.04 -8.59
N MET A 362 -17.20 9.71 -7.98
CA MET A 362 -15.85 9.84 -8.52
C MET A 362 -15.20 8.47 -8.71
N ASN A 363 -14.60 8.22 -9.87
CA ASN A 363 -13.74 7.07 -10.09
C ASN A 363 -12.46 7.20 -9.24
N PRO A 364 -12.04 6.16 -8.49
CA PRO A 364 -10.80 6.17 -7.71
C PRO A 364 -9.56 6.60 -8.50
N SER A 365 -9.48 6.33 -9.82
CA SER A 365 -8.41 6.84 -10.69
C SER A 365 -8.33 8.36 -10.70
N LYS A 366 -9.48 9.04 -10.71
CA LYS A 366 -9.54 10.51 -10.69
C LYS A 366 -9.17 11.11 -9.34
N LEU A 367 -9.36 10.37 -8.25
CA LEU A 367 -8.88 10.78 -6.95
C LEU A 367 -7.35 10.77 -6.91
N ILE A 368 -6.72 9.75 -7.48
CA ILE A 368 -5.25 9.62 -7.57
C ILE A 368 -4.67 10.77 -8.40
N ASP A 369 -5.23 11.03 -9.59
CA ASP A 369 -4.64 11.96 -10.54
C ASP A 369 -4.84 13.43 -10.16
N ASN A 370 -5.97 13.78 -9.54
CA ASN A 370 -6.43 15.17 -9.44
C ASN A 370 -6.52 15.72 -8.01
N SER A 371 -6.36 14.89 -6.97
CA SER A 371 -6.58 15.37 -5.61
C SER A 371 -5.42 16.25 -5.14
N GLU A 372 -5.74 17.49 -4.77
CA GLU A 372 -4.79 18.43 -4.15
C GLU A 372 -4.25 17.87 -2.81
N PHE A 373 -5.05 17.07 -2.11
CA PHE A 373 -4.64 16.44 -0.85
C PHE A 373 -3.41 15.51 -1.01
N PHE A 374 -3.24 14.91 -2.20
CA PHE A 374 -2.10 14.05 -2.49
C PHE A 374 -0.86 14.83 -2.95
N GLN A 375 -0.97 16.13 -3.22
CA GLN A 375 0.14 17.00 -3.60
C GLN A 375 0.86 17.51 -2.36
N ASN A 376 1.70 16.65 -1.78
CA ASN A 376 2.52 17.00 -0.62
C ASN A 376 3.91 16.36 -0.71
N LYS A 377 4.85 16.91 0.08
CA LYS A 377 6.27 16.54 0.03
C LYS A 377 6.51 15.06 0.29
N LEU A 378 5.73 14.44 1.19
CA LEU A 378 5.89 13.03 1.51
C LEU A 378 5.53 12.15 0.31
N VAL A 379 4.36 12.39 -0.28
CA VAL A 379 3.86 11.63 -1.44
C VAL A 379 4.81 11.81 -2.63
N GLU A 380 5.19 13.05 -2.95
CA GLU A 380 6.11 13.36 -4.05
C GLU A 380 7.48 12.68 -3.88
N THR A 381 8.03 12.71 -2.65
CA THR A 381 9.33 12.08 -2.34
C THR A 381 9.26 10.58 -2.53
N ILE A 382 8.23 9.92 -1.97
CA ILE A 382 8.10 8.46 -2.09
C ILE A 382 7.85 8.05 -3.54
N GLN A 383 6.97 8.74 -4.27
CA GLN A 383 6.69 8.47 -5.68
C GLN A 383 7.96 8.60 -6.53
N PHE A 384 8.78 9.64 -6.33
CA PHE A 384 10.05 9.78 -7.04
C PHE A 384 10.98 8.59 -6.78
N MET A 385 11.07 8.12 -5.53
CA MET A 385 11.90 6.98 -5.18
C MET A 385 11.37 5.66 -5.77
N GLU A 386 10.06 5.47 -5.88
CA GLU A 386 9.46 4.26 -6.46
C GLU A 386 9.75 4.13 -7.97
N VAL A 387 9.88 5.24 -8.69
CA VAL A 387 10.19 5.26 -10.13
C VAL A 387 11.63 5.65 -10.43
N LEU A 388 12.53 5.57 -9.44
CA LEU A 388 13.91 6.05 -9.54
C LEU A 388 14.64 5.50 -10.77
N ASN A 389 14.42 4.24 -11.15
CA ASN A 389 15.05 3.61 -12.32
C ASN A 389 14.61 4.19 -13.67
N LEU A 390 13.49 4.91 -13.71
CA LEU A 390 12.98 5.59 -14.90
C LEU A 390 13.49 7.04 -15.01
N LYS A 391 14.20 7.52 -13.99
CA LYS A 391 14.74 8.88 -13.92
C LYS A 391 16.11 8.97 -14.56
N ASP A 392 16.39 10.08 -15.21
CA ASP A 392 17.72 10.33 -15.76
C ASP A 392 18.73 10.73 -14.65
N SER A 393 20.02 10.80 -15.00
CA SER A 393 21.07 11.13 -14.03
C SER A 393 20.96 12.54 -13.45
N VAL A 394 20.41 13.49 -14.20
CA VAL A 394 20.27 14.90 -13.79
C VAL A 394 19.12 15.04 -12.80
N GLU A 395 17.98 14.42 -13.07
CA GLU A 395 16.84 14.33 -12.15
C GLU A 395 17.28 13.67 -10.83
N LYS A 396 18.01 12.56 -10.89
CA LYS A 396 18.51 11.84 -9.72
C LYS A 396 19.46 12.70 -8.88
N ASP A 397 20.46 13.31 -9.50
CA ASP A 397 21.44 14.16 -8.79
C ASP A 397 20.75 15.37 -8.12
N SER A 398 19.84 16.04 -8.83
CA SER A 398 19.04 17.14 -8.30
C SER A 398 18.16 16.73 -7.11
N PHE A 399 17.53 15.55 -7.20
CA PHE A 399 16.71 15.01 -6.12
C PHE A 399 17.53 14.68 -4.88
N PHE A 400 18.61 13.89 -5.02
CA PHE A 400 19.42 13.45 -3.88
C PHE A 400 20.16 14.60 -3.18
N ARG A 401 20.50 15.68 -3.90
CA ARG A 401 21.04 16.90 -3.26
C ARG A 401 20.01 17.64 -2.40
N LYS A 402 18.72 17.60 -2.76
CA LYS A 402 17.65 18.27 -2.02
C LYS A 402 17.07 17.40 -0.90
N LEU A 403 17.14 16.07 -1.05
CA LEU A 403 16.53 15.10 -0.15
C LEU A 403 16.93 15.25 1.33
N PRO A 404 18.17 15.60 1.73
CA PRO A 404 18.50 15.81 3.14
C PRO A 404 17.61 16.89 3.80
N ASN A 405 17.39 18.01 3.10
CA ASN A 405 16.58 19.12 3.61
C ASN A 405 15.08 18.78 3.61
N ILE A 406 14.63 17.99 2.62
CA ILE A 406 13.24 17.52 2.56
C ILE A 406 13.00 16.54 3.71
N ALA A 407 13.91 15.59 3.94
CA ALA A 407 13.79 14.57 4.97
C ALA A 407 13.64 15.15 6.39
N GLU A 408 14.27 16.30 6.68
CA GLU A 408 14.11 17.00 7.96
C GLU A 408 12.69 17.55 8.20
N GLN A 409 11.92 17.73 7.13
CA GLN A 409 10.53 18.24 7.19
C GLN A 409 9.50 17.11 7.20
N LEU A 410 9.93 15.88 6.89
CA LEU A 410 9.06 14.70 6.86
C LEU A 410 8.94 14.06 8.24
N PRO A 411 7.88 13.27 8.48
CA PRO A 411 7.72 12.57 9.75
C PRO A 411 8.85 11.56 9.96
N ARG A 412 9.63 11.73 11.03
CA ARG A 412 10.88 10.97 11.28
C ARG A 412 10.67 9.46 11.21
N GLU A 413 9.62 8.95 11.82
CA GLU A 413 9.26 7.53 11.79
C GLU A 413 9.05 7.01 10.36
N ILE A 414 8.44 7.82 9.48
CA ILE A 414 8.20 7.43 8.09
C ILE A 414 9.51 7.44 7.31
N VAL A 415 10.37 8.44 7.51
CA VAL A 415 11.69 8.48 6.88
C VAL A 415 12.48 7.22 7.22
N LEU A 416 12.52 6.84 8.50
CA LEU A 416 13.31 5.70 8.96
C LEU A 416 12.73 4.34 8.56
N LYS A 417 11.39 4.19 8.53
CA LYS A 417 10.74 2.91 8.19
C LYS A 417 10.49 2.73 6.69
N LYS A 418 10.35 3.81 5.92
CA LYS A 418 10.05 3.77 4.47
C LYS A 418 11.20 4.27 3.61
N LEU A 419 11.69 5.49 3.81
CA LEU A 419 12.67 6.09 2.88
C LEU A 419 14.06 5.47 3.04
N LEU A 420 14.53 5.29 4.27
CA LEU A 420 15.84 4.70 4.56
C LEU A 420 16.05 3.33 3.89
N PRO A 421 15.17 2.32 4.05
CA PRO A 421 15.37 1.01 3.40
C PRO A 421 15.27 1.05 1.87
N VAL A 422 14.42 1.93 1.31
CA VAL A 422 14.34 2.10 -0.15
C VAL A 422 15.61 2.75 -0.70
N LEU A 423 16.15 3.73 0.01
CA LEU A 423 17.41 4.39 -0.33
C LEU A 423 18.61 3.42 -0.24
N ALA A 424 18.68 2.64 0.83
CA ALA A 424 19.69 1.60 1.00
C ALA A 424 19.66 0.61 -0.16
N SER A 425 18.47 0.12 -0.52
CA SER A 425 18.29 -0.77 -1.68
C SER A 425 18.73 -0.12 -2.98
N ALA A 426 18.38 1.15 -3.22
CA ALA A 426 18.76 1.87 -4.42
C ALA A 426 20.29 2.03 -4.56
N LEU A 427 21.01 2.21 -3.45
CA LEU A 427 22.47 2.23 -3.43
C LEU A 427 23.05 0.83 -3.69
N GLU A 428 22.55 -0.21 -3.02
CA GLU A 428 23.04 -1.58 -3.16
C GLU A 428 22.90 -2.11 -4.60
N PHE A 429 21.79 -1.80 -5.28
CA PHE A 429 21.53 -2.24 -6.64
C PHE A 429 22.04 -1.28 -7.74
N GLY A 430 22.76 -0.22 -7.36
CA GLY A 430 23.38 0.72 -8.32
C GLY A 430 22.41 1.68 -9.01
N SER A 431 21.18 1.82 -8.49
CA SER A 431 20.17 2.74 -9.01
C SER A 431 20.40 4.20 -8.57
N ALA A 432 21.13 4.41 -7.47
CA ALA A 432 21.47 5.69 -6.88
C ALA A 432 22.99 5.94 -6.85
N ALA A 433 23.39 7.21 -6.97
CA ALA A 433 24.78 7.65 -7.04
C ALA A 433 25.31 8.16 -5.67
N ALA A 434 26.57 8.59 -5.61
CA ALA A 434 27.24 9.05 -4.40
C ALA A 434 26.44 10.04 -3.50
N PRO A 435 25.69 11.04 -4.02
CA PRO A 435 24.89 11.92 -3.15
C PRO A 435 23.85 11.19 -2.30
N ALA A 436 23.35 10.04 -2.74
CA ALA A 436 22.42 9.22 -1.97
C ALA A 436 23.07 8.61 -0.72
N LEU A 437 24.40 8.38 -0.72
CA LEU A 437 25.11 7.91 0.47
C LEU A 437 25.08 8.96 1.58
N THR A 438 25.30 10.23 1.26
CA THR A 438 25.19 11.32 2.25
C THR A 438 23.79 11.38 2.85
N VAL A 439 22.75 11.16 2.05
CA VAL A 439 21.38 11.06 2.54
C VAL A 439 21.20 9.87 3.47
N LEU A 440 21.73 8.69 3.09
CA LEU A 440 21.64 7.46 3.88
C LEU A 440 22.28 7.65 5.26
N LEU A 441 23.48 8.23 5.31
CA LEU A 441 24.19 8.50 6.56
C LEU A 441 23.46 9.53 7.42
N LYS A 442 22.95 10.61 6.81
CA LYS A 442 22.15 11.62 7.52
C LYS A 442 20.90 11.00 8.15
N MET A 443 20.12 10.21 7.41
CA MET A 443 18.95 9.51 7.95
C MET A 443 19.37 8.45 9.00
N GLY A 444 20.47 7.75 8.75
CA GLY A 444 21.05 6.76 9.66
C GLY A 444 21.45 7.35 11.01
N SER A 445 21.95 8.58 11.05
CA SER A 445 22.32 9.30 12.29
C SER A 445 21.14 9.54 13.25
N TRP A 446 19.90 9.36 12.78
CA TRP A 446 18.70 9.46 13.61
C TRP A 446 18.33 8.15 14.30
N LEU A 447 19.01 7.05 13.96
CA LEU A 447 18.81 5.76 14.58
C LEU A 447 19.68 5.62 15.84
N PRO A 448 19.19 4.92 16.86
CA PRO A 448 20.04 4.35 17.90
C PRO A 448 21.14 3.45 17.31
N ALA A 449 22.26 3.30 18.02
CA ALA A 449 23.44 2.59 17.53
C ALA A 449 23.14 1.13 17.10
N ASP A 450 22.34 0.41 17.87
CA ASP A 450 21.90 -0.97 17.56
C ASP A 450 21.09 -1.04 16.25
N GLN A 451 20.23 -0.05 16.01
CA GLN A 451 19.45 0.04 14.78
C GLN A 451 20.30 0.50 13.59
N PHE A 452 21.28 1.36 13.82
CA PHE A 452 22.24 1.76 12.78
C PHE A 452 23.05 0.55 12.30
N SER A 453 23.60 -0.23 13.24
CA SER A 453 24.37 -1.45 12.95
C SER A 453 23.56 -2.50 12.20
N THR A 454 22.25 -2.59 12.44
CA THR A 454 21.39 -3.59 11.78
C THR A 454 20.80 -3.11 10.46
N LYS A 455 20.49 -1.82 10.31
CA LYS A 455 19.75 -1.28 9.15
C LYS A 455 20.60 -0.54 8.13
N VAL A 456 21.74 0.04 8.54
CA VAL A 456 22.55 0.93 7.69
C VAL A 456 23.92 0.32 7.40
N LEU A 457 24.58 -0.19 8.44
CA LEU A 457 25.93 -0.72 8.33
C LEU A 457 26.08 -1.84 7.29
N PRO A 458 25.15 -2.80 7.14
CA PRO A 458 25.27 -3.84 6.12
C PRO A 458 25.34 -3.29 4.70
N THR A 459 24.61 -2.21 4.42
CA THR A 459 24.65 -1.51 3.13
C THR A 459 25.99 -0.79 2.94
N ILE A 460 26.48 -0.07 3.95
CA ILE A 460 27.79 0.61 3.90
C ILE A 460 28.90 -0.40 3.56
N VAL A 461 28.93 -1.54 4.26
CA VAL A 461 29.92 -2.60 4.05
C VAL A 461 29.88 -3.12 2.62
N LYS A 462 28.69 -3.40 2.07
CA LYS A 462 28.55 -3.81 0.66
C LYS A 462 29.03 -2.73 -0.32
N LEU A 463 28.82 -1.45 -0.01
CA LEU A 463 29.19 -0.35 -0.90
C LEU A 463 30.70 -0.15 -1.05
N PHE A 464 31.52 -0.62 -0.10
CA PHE A 464 32.97 -0.65 -0.29
C PHE A 464 33.35 -1.49 -1.53
N ALA A 465 32.65 -2.60 -1.77
CA ALA A 465 32.83 -3.43 -2.96
C ALA A 465 32.21 -2.83 -4.25
N SER A 466 31.59 -1.65 -4.19
CA SER A 466 30.99 -0.99 -5.36
C SER A 466 32.05 -0.64 -6.41
N ASN A 467 31.73 -0.85 -7.69
CA ASN A 467 32.58 -0.44 -8.80
C ASN A 467 32.57 1.08 -9.02
N ASP A 468 31.58 1.81 -8.48
CA ASP A 468 31.49 3.26 -8.60
C ASP A 468 32.56 3.95 -7.74
N ARG A 469 33.51 4.62 -8.42
CA ARG A 469 34.58 5.37 -7.75
C ARG A 469 34.03 6.49 -6.87
N ALA A 470 32.98 7.19 -7.29
CA ALA A 470 32.43 8.31 -6.53
C ALA A 470 31.81 7.84 -5.22
N ILE A 471 31.15 6.66 -5.21
CA ILE A 471 30.64 6.04 -3.98
C ILE A 471 31.79 5.70 -3.04
N ARG A 472 32.86 5.07 -3.53
CA ARG A 472 34.02 4.72 -2.69
C ARG A 472 34.69 5.95 -2.09
N VAL A 473 34.93 7.00 -2.88
CA VAL A 473 35.47 8.27 -2.38
C VAL A 473 34.55 8.87 -1.32
N SER A 474 33.23 8.86 -1.57
CA SER A 474 32.25 9.39 -0.63
C SER A 474 32.21 8.60 0.69
N LEU A 475 32.38 7.28 0.67
CA LEU A 475 32.51 6.46 1.88
C LEU A 475 33.70 6.90 2.73
N LEU A 476 34.87 7.11 2.11
CA LEU A 476 36.07 7.55 2.83
C LEU A 476 35.91 8.95 3.43
N GLN A 477 35.27 9.86 2.68
CA GLN A 477 35.04 11.23 3.13
C GLN A 477 34.14 11.32 4.37
N HIS A 478 33.31 10.30 4.62
CA HIS A 478 32.36 10.26 5.75
C HIS A 478 32.65 9.11 6.72
N ILE A 479 33.88 8.58 6.72
CA ILE A 479 34.25 7.43 7.56
C ILE A 479 34.16 7.75 9.06
N ASP A 480 34.28 9.02 9.44
CA ASP A 480 34.07 9.51 10.80
C ASP A 480 32.65 9.22 11.33
N GLN A 481 31.66 9.09 10.45
CA GLN A 481 30.26 8.87 10.84
C GLN A 481 29.90 7.42 11.13
N PHE A 482 30.71 6.46 10.67
CA PHE A 482 30.40 5.03 10.81
C PHE A 482 31.61 4.14 11.16
N GLY A 483 32.83 4.69 11.14
CA GLY A 483 34.07 3.96 11.31
C GLY A 483 34.13 3.20 12.64
N GLU A 484 33.69 3.83 13.74
CA GLU A 484 33.62 3.21 15.06
C GLU A 484 32.63 2.03 15.13
N SER A 485 31.67 1.98 14.21
CA SER A 485 30.68 0.90 14.14
C SER A 485 31.17 -0.31 13.33
N LEU A 486 32.31 -0.19 12.64
CA LEU A 486 32.88 -1.29 11.86
C LEU A 486 33.65 -2.25 12.78
N ALA A 487 33.35 -3.55 12.67
CA ALA A 487 34.18 -4.57 13.30
C ALA A 487 35.58 -4.57 12.68
N SER A 488 36.62 -4.74 13.49
CA SER A 488 38.03 -4.73 13.02
C SER A 488 38.27 -5.72 11.87
N GLN A 489 37.64 -6.90 11.93
CA GLN A 489 37.70 -7.89 10.85
C GLN A 489 37.13 -7.36 9.52
N THR A 490 36.01 -6.64 9.56
CA THR A 490 35.40 -6.02 8.37
C THR A 490 36.30 -4.93 7.79
N VAL A 491 36.98 -4.17 8.66
CA VAL A 491 37.95 -3.17 8.24
C VAL A 491 39.12 -3.83 7.51
N ASP A 492 39.72 -4.86 8.09
CA ASP A 492 40.88 -5.54 7.51
C ASP A 492 40.53 -6.26 6.19
N GLU A 493 39.41 -6.98 6.13
CA GLU A 493 39.04 -7.82 4.99
C GLU A 493 38.43 -7.03 3.82
N GLN A 494 37.59 -6.03 4.10
CA GLN A 494 36.82 -5.34 3.05
C GLN A 494 37.31 -3.93 2.78
N VAL A 495 37.75 -3.21 3.82
CA VAL A 495 38.19 -1.82 3.67
C VAL A 495 39.67 -1.78 3.27
N CYS A 496 40.56 -2.36 4.08
CA CYS A 496 42.01 -2.41 3.84
C CYS A 496 42.41 -3.17 2.57
N ALA A 497 41.71 -4.27 2.23
CA ALA A 497 41.96 -5.00 0.99
C ALA A 497 41.76 -4.10 -0.26
N LEU A 498 40.74 -3.23 -0.26
CA LEU A 498 40.51 -2.31 -1.39
C LEU A 498 41.61 -1.25 -1.54
N PHE A 499 42.23 -0.85 -0.43
CA PHE A 499 43.40 0.03 -0.41
C PHE A 499 44.66 -0.70 -0.93
N LEU A 500 44.91 -1.93 -0.47
CA LEU A 500 46.10 -2.71 -0.81
C LEU A 500 46.11 -3.18 -2.28
N TYR A 501 44.95 -3.49 -2.86
CA TYR A 501 44.83 -3.91 -4.27
C TYR A 501 44.74 -2.72 -5.26
N GLY A 502 45.04 -1.49 -4.84
CA GLY A 502 45.17 -0.33 -5.75
C GLY A 502 43.88 0.12 -6.44
N ARG A 503 42.69 -0.26 -5.92
CA ARG A 503 41.38 0.18 -6.44
C ARG A 503 40.93 1.55 -5.90
N MET A 504 41.72 2.11 -4.99
CA MET A 504 41.65 3.47 -4.45
C MET A 504 43.07 4.03 -4.42
N PHE A 505 43.28 5.22 -4.97
CA PHE A 505 44.62 5.80 -5.07
C PHE A 505 45.09 6.35 -3.71
N VAL A 506 46.37 6.18 -3.41
CA VAL A 506 47.07 6.67 -2.21
C VAL A 506 46.88 8.19 -1.97
N SER A 507 46.60 8.99 -3.00
CA SER A 507 46.37 10.43 -2.87
C SER A 507 45.09 10.81 -2.11
N GLU A 508 44.15 9.87 -1.93
CA GLU A 508 42.90 10.10 -1.21
C GLU A 508 43.03 9.81 0.31
N CYS A 509 44.19 9.34 0.78
CA CYS A 509 44.43 8.82 2.15
C CYS A 509 45.11 9.77 3.14
N SER A 510 45.42 11.02 2.77
CA SER A 510 46.07 11.97 3.69
C SER A 510 45.24 12.28 4.95
N HIS A 511 43.96 11.90 4.97
CA HIS A 511 43.03 12.13 6.08
C HIS A 511 42.82 10.92 7.01
N LEU A 512 43.30 9.72 6.67
CA LEU A 512 43.04 8.48 7.42
C LEU A 512 44.19 8.06 8.35
N THR A 513 45.31 8.77 8.33
CA THR A 513 46.51 8.48 9.14
C THR A 513 46.70 9.45 10.31
N GLY A 514 45.64 10.17 10.70
CA GLY A 514 45.62 11.06 11.86
C GLY A 514 44.84 10.47 13.02
#